data_AF-A0A356QNX6-F1
#
_entry.id   AF-A0A356QNX6-F1
#
_cell.length_a   1.000
_cell.length_b   1.000
_cell.length_c   1.000
_cell.angle_alpha   90.00
_cell.angle_beta   90.00
_cell.angle_gamma   90.00
#
_symmetry.space_group_name_H-M   'P 1'
#
loop_
_entity.id
_entity.type
_entity.pdbx_description
1 polymer ?
#
loop_
_entity_poly.entity_id
_entity_poly.type
_entity_poly.pdbx_seq_one_letter_code
_entity_poly.pdbx_strand_id
1 'polypeptide(L)' 'MTNKQTGNGPYGWVVNRGVDGGVQSGVSPLPGGHPEKFACIDVEAAGFNYKDALACDAHPGVARTLPLVPGIDVAGTL' A
#
# COMPACT_ATOMS: atom_id res chain seq x y z
N MET A 1 7.37 5.30 18.37
CA MET A 1 6.09 5.81 17.85
C MET A 1 5.24 4.59 17.54
N THR A 2 4.21 4.32 18.35
CA THR A 2 3.51 3.04 18.32
C THR A 2 2.38 3.12 17.28
N ASN A 3 2.57 2.47 16.15
CA ASN A 3 1.53 2.33 15.12
C ASN A 3 0.49 1.32 15.61
N LYS A 4 -0.36 1.71 16.56
CA LYS A 4 -1.47 0.89 17.04
C LYS A 4 -2.79 1.60 16.81
N GLN A 5 -3.52 1.20 15.77
CA GLN A 5 -4.95 1.41 15.70
C GLN A 5 -5.71 0.16 15.19
N THR A 6 -6.12 -0.65 16.16
CA THR A 6 -7.50 -1.18 16.38
C THR A 6 -8.29 -1.83 15.23
N GLY A 7 -7.66 -2.62 14.34
CA GLY A 7 -8.36 -3.58 13.48
C GLY A 7 -7.46 -4.77 13.16
N ASN A 8 -8.02 -5.96 13.01
CA ASN A 8 -7.35 -7.28 13.08
C ASN A 8 -6.27 -7.59 11.99
N GLY A 9 -5.77 -6.61 11.23
CA GLY A 9 -4.83 -6.82 10.13
C GLY A 9 -3.95 -5.61 9.82
N PRO A 10 -2.89 -5.78 9.01
CA PRO A 10 -1.97 -4.70 8.66
C PRO A 10 -2.65 -3.61 7.82
N TYR A 11 -2.14 -2.39 7.95
CA TYR A 11 -2.59 -1.21 7.21
C TYR A 11 -1.48 -0.69 6.32
N GLY A 12 -1.85 0.02 5.26
CA GLY A 12 -0.93 0.71 4.38
C GLY A 12 -1.63 1.87 3.69
N TRP A 13 -0.87 2.64 2.92
CA TRP A 13 -1.45 3.63 2.01
C TRP A 13 -2.05 2.91 0.80
N VAL A 14 -3.37 2.86 0.70
CA VAL A 14 -4.07 2.16 -0.39
C VAL A 14 -4.62 3.18 -1.37
N VAL A 15 -4.36 2.96 -2.65
CA VAL A 15 -4.88 3.73 -3.78
C VAL A 15 -5.97 2.92 -4.46
N ASN A 16 -7.10 3.57 -4.70
CA ASN A 16 -8.32 3.03 -5.27
C ASN A 16 -8.88 3.97 -6.34
N ARG A 17 -9.87 3.45 -7.09
CA ARG A 17 -10.70 4.26 -7.97
C ARG A 17 -12.13 4.23 -7.46
N GLY A 18 -12.68 5.40 -7.20
CA GLY A 18 -14.07 5.58 -6.79
C GLY A 18 -15.04 5.20 -7.91
N VAL A 19 -16.31 5.05 -7.54
CA VAL A 19 -17.41 4.78 -8.49
C VAL A 19 -17.58 5.88 -9.54
N ASP A 20 -17.13 7.09 -9.22
CA ASP A 20 -17.08 8.27 -10.10
C ASP A 20 -15.85 8.31 -11.02
N GLY A 21 -14.96 7.31 -10.90
CA GLY A 21 -13.71 7.25 -11.64
C GLY A 21 -12.56 8.06 -11.03
N GLY A 22 -12.82 8.80 -9.94
CA GLY A 22 -11.82 9.59 -9.22
C GLY A 22 -10.82 8.73 -8.44
N VAL A 23 -9.59 9.22 -8.28
CA VAL A 23 -8.59 8.55 -7.45
C VAL A 23 -8.92 8.77 -5.97
N GLN A 24 -8.96 7.69 -5.20
CA GLN A 24 -9.16 7.71 -3.76
C GLN A 24 -7.94 7.09 -3.11
N SER A 25 -7.31 7.77 -2.15
CA SER A 25 -6.16 7.22 -1.44
C SER A 25 -6.15 7.57 0.04
N GLY A 26 -5.54 6.71 0.85
CA GLY A 26 -5.42 6.92 2.28
C GLY A 26 -4.93 5.69 3.03
N VAL A 27 -4.68 5.85 4.33
CA VAL A 27 -4.37 4.72 5.21
C VAL A 27 -5.61 3.83 5.34
N SER A 28 -5.47 2.55 4.99
CA SER A 28 -6.56 1.58 4.97
C SER A 28 -6.01 0.16 5.17
N PRO A 29 -6.85 -0.83 5.52
CA PRO A 29 -6.42 -2.23 5.59
C PRO A 29 -5.79 -2.67 4.27
N LEU A 30 -4.74 -3.48 4.33
CA LEU A 30 -4.09 -3.97 3.11
C LEU A 30 -5.09 -4.78 2.27
N PRO A 31 -5.14 -4.55 0.93
CA PRO A 31 -6.04 -5.26 0.05
C PRO A 31 -5.55 -6.67 -0.26
N GLY A 32 -6.49 -7.59 -0.50
CA GLY A 32 -6.21 -8.95 -0.94
C GLY A 32 -5.72 -9.88 0.18
N GLY A 33 -5.32 -11.08 -0.22
CA GLY A 33 -4.73 -12.09 0.67
C GLY A 33 -3.33 -12.48 0.21
N HIS A 34 -2.62 -13.21 1.06
CA HIS A 34 -1.30 -13.72 0.73
C HIS A 34 -1.39 -15.09 0.02
N PRO A 35 -0.51 -15.37 -0.95
CA PRO A 35 -0.40 -16.72 -1.53
C PRO A 35 0.13 -17.71 -0.49
N GLU A 36 0.06 -19.02 -0.77
CA GLU A 36 0.53 -20.06 0.17
C GLU A 36 1.98 -19.91 0.61
N LYS A 37 2.85 -19.39 -0.27
CA LYS A 37 4.26 -19.14 0.00
C LYS A 37 4.54 -17.65 -0.05
N PHE A 38 4.73 -17.05 1.12
CA PHE A 38 5.08 -15.65 1.28
C PHE A 38 5.95 -15.46 2.52
N ALA A 39 6.67 -14.33 2.57
CA ALA A 39 7.31 -13.83 3.78
C ALA A 39 6.57 -12.55 4.18
N CYS A 40 6.34 -12.37 5.49
CA CYS A 40 5.81 -11.13 6.04
C CYS A 40 6.96 -10.32 6.60
N ILE A 41 6.97 -9.02 6.37
CA ILE A 41 7.93 -8.10 7.00
C ILE A 41 7.11 -7.17 7.88
N ASP A 42 7.42 -7.11 9.17
CA ASP A 42 6.94 -6.05 10.06
C ASP A 42 7.73 -4.78 9.74
N VAL A 43 7.05 -3.83 9.09
CA VAL A 43 7.68 -2.67 8.46
C VAL A 43 7.96 -1.57 9.49
N GLU A 44 9.23 -1.21 9.65
CA GLU A 44 9.65 -0.10 10.51
C GLU A 44 9.85 1.20 9.72
N ALA A 45 10.35 1.09 8.48
CA ALA A 45 10.58 2.21 7.60
C ALA A 45 10.40 1.84 6.12
N ALA A 46 10.01 2.82 5.32
CA ALA A 46 9.91 2.69 3.87
C ALA A 46 10.59 3.88 3.19
N GLY A 47 11.18 3.63 2.02
CA GLY A 47 11.78 4.67 1.19
C GLY A 47 10.73 5.40 0.36
N PHE A 48 10.99 6.67 0.02
CA PHE A 48 10.19 7.44 -0.92
C PHE A 48 10.89 7.52 -2.29
N ASN A 49 10.22 7.03 -3.32
CA ASN A 49 10.66 7.13 -4.72
C ASN A 49 9.66 7.95 -5.54
N TYR A 50 10.13 8.50 -6.66
CA TYR A 50 9.26 9.21 -7.60
C TYR A 50 8.11 8.34 -8.13
N LYS A 51 8.36 7.03 -8.32
CA LYS A 51 7.31 6.10 -8.77
C LYS A 51 6.19 5.92 -7.75
N ASP A 52 6.46 6.14 -6.46
CA ASP A 52 5.43 6.05 -5.43
C ASP A 52 4.44 7.20 -5.58
N ALA A 53 4.93 8.41 -5.92
CA ALA A 53 4.07 9.54 -6.24
C ALA A 53 3.18 9.27 -7.47
N LEU A 54 3.74 8.69 -8.53
CA LEU A 54 2.97 8.28 -9.71
C LEU A 54 1.93 7.19 -9.38
N ALA A 55 2.28 6.24 -8.51
CA ALA A 55 1.37 5.19 -8.06
C ALA A 55 0.24 5.76 -7.18
N CYS A 56 0.54 6.74 -6.32
CA CYS A 56 -0.43 7.48 -5.51
C CYS A 56 -1.48 8.20 -6.35
N ASP A 57 -1.09 8.69 -7.53
CA ASP A 57 -2.00 9.35 -8.49
C ASP A 57 -2.70 8.36 -9.45
N ALA A 58 -2.56 7.05 -9.21
CA ALA A 58 -3.04 6.00 -10.10
C ALA A 58 -2.60 6.18 -11.57
N HIS A 59 -1.39 6.73 -11.78
CA HIS A 59 -0.87 7.02 -13.10
C HIS A 59 -0.74 5.71 -13.93
N PRO A 60 -1.32 5.63 -15.15
CA PRO A 60 -1.46 4.37 -15.89
C PRO A 60 -0.12 3.76 -16.33
N GLY A 61 0.96 4.56 -16.41
CA GLY A 61 2.31 4.08 -16.65
C GLY A 61 2.94 3.31 -15.48
N VAL A 62 2.34 3.35 -14.29
CA VAL A 62 2.84 2.66 -13.07
C VAL A 62 1.74 1.79 -12.46
N ALA A 63 0.58 2.37 -12.13
CA ALA A 63 -0.55 1.69 -11.51
C ALA A 63 -1.48 1.08 -12.57
N ARG A 64 -1.20 -0.17 -12.95
CA ARG A 64 -2.01 -0.92 -13.95
C ARG A 64 -3.28 -1.55 -13.36
N THR A 65 -3.28 -1.82 -12.06
CA THR A 65 -4.38 -2.47 -11.33
C THR A 65 -4.60 -1.75 -10.00
N LEU A 66 -5.86 -1.58 -9.60
CA LEU A 66 -6.27 -1.05 -8.30
C LEU A 66 -7.23 -2.05 -7.65
N PRO A 67 -7.26 -2.19 -6.30
CA PRO A 67 -6.47 -1.48 -5.30
C PRO A 67 -4.96 -1.70 -5.42
N LEU A 68 -4.16 -0.68 -5.11
CA LEU A 68 -2.69 -0.74 -5.08
C LEU A 68 -2.15 -0.15 -3.79
N VAL A 69 -1.08 -0.74 -3.25
CA VAL A 69 -0.28 -0.17 -2.16
C VAL A 69 1.05 0.32 -2.74
N PRO A 70 1.28 1.64 -2.87
CA PRO A 70 2.56 2.19 -3.32
C PRO A 70 3.71 1.90 -2.35
N GLY A 71 4.95 1.96 -2.84
CA GLY A 71 6.17 1.65 -2.11
C GLY A 71 6.92 0.46 -2.71
N ILE A 72 8.23 0.58 -2.84
CA ILE A 72 9.09 -0.52 -3.32
C ILE A 72 10.24 -0.88 -2.37
N ASP A 73 10.54 0.03 -1.44
CA ASP A 73 11.69 -0.07 -0.55
C ASP A 73 11.17 -0.15 0.87
N VAL A 74 11.64 -1.14 1.62
CA VAL A 74 11.19 -1.39 2.98
C VAL A 74 12.34 -1.90 3.84
N ALA A 75 12.34 -1.51 5.11
CA ALA A 75 13.20 -2.04 6.15
C ALA A 75 12.35 -2.43 7.36
N GLY A 76 12.66 -3.58 7.95
CA GLY A 76 11.88 -4.17 9.03
C GLY A 76 12.39 -5.56 9.39
N THR A 77 11.58 -6.31 10.11
CA THR A 77 11.90 -7.67 10.57
C THR A 77 10.98 -8.70 9.95
N LEU A 78 11.49 -9.93 9.75
CA LEU A 78 10.68 -11.09 9.33
C LEU A 78 9.86 -11.68 10.49
#